data_AF-A0A4P7XCF5-F1
#
_entry.id   AF-A0A4P7XCF5-F1
#
_cell.length_a   1.000
_cell.length_b   1.000
_cell.length_c   1.000
_cell.angle_alpha   90.00
_cell.angle_beta   90.00
_cell.angle_gamma   90.00
#
_symmetry.space_group_name_H-M   'P 1'
#
loop_
_entity.id
_entity.type
_entity.pdbx_description
1 polymer ?
#
loop_
_entity_poly.entity_id
_entity_poly.type
_entity_poly.pdbx_seq_one_letter_code
_entity_poly.pdbx_strand_id
1 'polypeptide(L)'
;MAIKGRLIGTLGVLAWLGQGCAVFDLTQEQLRQRDRVATEPPPTGTMAFHVIGAYQGRPPPGSGGDCLSITEPECQQMLLHQVEHRVDVRVGDTGHNLVLGLSAHEKTHWHLNLEPGVTLSRVILSGVYPQRISGVGAGVQLDYFVEEISGCGLEQCGATGSGFYDYRAPAQRYEQLVPLPPTSFEGHYEQGWFELEPGRAGVYPR
;
A
#
# COMPACT_ATOMS: atom_id res chain seq x y z
N MET A 1 65.25 40.79 0.79
CA MET A 1 64.78 42.04 0.17
C MET A 1 64.26 41.70 -1.23
N ALA A 2 62.93 41.63 -1.39
CA ALA A 2 62.14 41.71 -2.63
C ALA A 2 60.78 41.05 -2.39
N ILE A 3 59.76 41.90 -2.21
CA ILE A 3 58.34 41.54 -2.09
C ILE A 3 57.79 41.37 -3.52
N LYS A 4 57.10 40.25 -3.80
CA LYS A 4 56.26 40.10 -4.99
C LYS A 4 54.84 39.76 -4.53
N GLY A 5 53.99 40.78 -4.53
CA GLY A 5 52.54 40.62 -4.50
C GLY A 5 52.00 40.48 -5.92
N ARG A 6 50.90 39.73 -6.08
CA ARG A 6 49.95 39.97 -7.17
C ARG A 6 48.55 39.52 -6.76
N LEU A 7 47.62 40.45 -6.94
CA LEU A 7 46.19 40.36 -6.65
C LEU A 7 45.51 39.28 -7.51
N ILE A 8 44.55 38.58 -6.91
CA ILE A 8 43.45 37.91 -7.62
C ILE A 8 42.17 38.60 -7.17
N GLY A 9 41.56 39.36 -8.08
CA GLY A 9 40.26 39.99 -7.87
C GLY A 9 39.16 38.96 -7.98
N THR A 10 38.33 38.87 -6.94
CA THR A 10 37.11 38.06 -6.92
C THR A 10 35.96 38.95 -7.41
N LEU A 11 35.38 38.59 -8.56
CA LEU A 11 34.13 39.17 -9.06
C LEU A 11 32.98 38.67 -8.17
N GLY A 12 32.39 39.59 -7.41
CA GLY A 12 31.09 39.38 -6.78
C GLY A 12 29.98 39.46 -7.84
N VAL A 13 29.09 38.47 -7.82
CA VAL A 13 27.79 38.56 -8.50
C VAL A 13 26.72 38.57 -7.42
N LEU A 14 25.91 39.63 -7.48
CA LEU A 14 24.81 39.93 -6.58
C LEU A 14 23.71 38.86 -6.62
N ALA A 15 23.14 38.63 -5.44
CA ALA A 15 21.91 37.89 -5.21
C ALA A 15 20.70 38.54 -5.91
N TRP A 16 19.81 37.69 -6.43
CA TRP A 16 18.43 38.04 -6.78
C TRP A 16 17.49 37.19 -5.93
N LEU A 17 16.67 37.86 -5.12
CA LEU A 17 15.63 37.27 -4.29
C LEU A 17 14.39 37.01 -5.17
N GLY A 18 14.17 35.74 -5.52
CA GLY A 18 12.90 35.25 -6.01
C GLY A 18 12.34 34.24 -5.01
N GLN A 19 11.25 34.60 -4.33
CA GLN A 19 10.47 33.68 -3.50
C GLN A 19 9.80 32.64 -4.40
N GLY A 20 10.56 31.62 -4.78
CA GLY A 20 10.05 30.39 -5.35
C GLY A 20 9.53 29.49 -4.24
N CYS A 21 8.44 28.76 -4.51
CA CYS A 21 8.01 27.63 -3.70
C CYS A 21 9.24 26.78 -3.35
N ALA A 22 9.59 26.70 -2.07
CA ALA A 22 10.65 25.81 -1.62
C ALA A 22 10.15 24.38 -1.85
N VAL A 23 10.47 23.82 -3.01
CA VAL A 23 10.53 22.38 -3.19
C VAL A 23 11.67 21.96 -2.27
N PHE A 24 11.33 21.45 -1.09
CA PHE A 24 12.30 20.82 -0.22
C PHE A 24 12.88 19.62 -0.98
N ASP A 25 14.04 19.81 -1.58
CA ASP A 25 14.86 18.71 -2.10
C ASP A 25 15.24 17.85 -0.90
N LEU A 26 14.53 16.73 -0.73
CA LEU A 26 14.92 15.72 0.24
C LEU A 26 16.29 15.20 -0.19
N THR A 27 17.26 15.33 0.70
CA THR A 27 18.60 14.79 0.47
C THR A 27 18.52 13.28 0.20
N GLN A 28 19.47 12.73 -0.55
CA GLN A 28 19.62 11.28 -0.73
C GLN A 28 19.66 10.52 0.61
N GLU A 29 20.14 11.16 1.68
CA GLU A 29 20.12 10.64 3.05
C GLU A 29 18.69 10.57 3.63
N GLN A 30 17.85 11.59 3.39
CA GLN A 30 16.44 11.60 3.79
C GLN A 30 15.59 10.64 2.95
N LEU A 31 15.91 10.46 1.67
CA LEU A 31 15.30 9.41 0.84
C LEU A 31 15.68 8.01 1.36
N ARG A 32 16.96 7.79 1.71
CA ARG A 32 17.41 6.54 2.35
C ARG A 32 16.81 6.31 3.73
N GLN A 33 16.45 7.36 4.47
CA GLN A 33 15.73 7.25 5.73
C GLN A 33 14.24 6.97 5.54
N ARG A 34 13.61 7.47 4.46
CA ARG A 34 12.26 7.07 4.03
C ARG A 34 12.17 5.59 3.65
N ASP A 35 13.23 5.05 3.04
CA ASP A 35 13.30 3.64 2.66
C ASP A 35 13.62 2.69 3.84
N ARG A 36 13.86 3.21 5.05
CA ARG A 36 13.95 2.38 6.25
C ARG A 36 12.56 2.07 6.74
N VAL A 37 12.02 0.94 6.28
CA VAL A 37 11.09 0.13 7.08
C VAL A 37 11.71 -0.01 8.47
N ALA A 38 10.88 0.12 9.51
CA ALA A 38 11.35 -0.11 10.86
C ALA A 38 12.01 -1.49 10.93
N THR A 39 13.33 -1.52 11.06
CA THR A 39 14.11 -2.76 11.19
C THR A 39 13.74 -3.52 12.46
N GLU A 40 13.07 -2.85 13.39
CA GLU A 40 12.54 -3.42 14.62
C GLU A 40 11.01 -3.31 14.62
N PRO A 41 10.31 -4.35 15.10
CA PRO A 41 8.88 -4.27 15.32
C PRO A 41 8.54 -3.10 16.25
N PRO A 42 7.37 -2.46 16.08
CA PRO A 42 6.93 -1.41 16.98
C PRO A 42 6.77 -1.99 18.40
N PRO A 43 6.88 -1.16 19.44
CA PRO A 43 6.62 -1.60 20.80
C PRO A 43 5.18 -2.08 20.96
N THR A 44 4.98 -3.15 21.73
CA THR A 44 3.65 -3.61 22.13
C THR A 44 2.83 -2.48 22.76
N GLY A 45 1.55 -2.42 22.42
CA GLY A 45 0.60 -1.40 22.86
C GLY A 45 0.53 -0.17 21.95
N THR A 46 1.36 -0.12 20.89
CA THR A 46 1.35 0.98 19.92
C THR A 46 0.57 0.63 18.65
N MET A 47 0.42 1.59 17.74
CA MET A 47 -0.18 1.35 16.43
C MET A 47 0.81 0.66 15.48
N ALA A 48 0.33 -0.30 14.70
CA ALA A 48 1.08 -0.93 13.63
C ALA A 48 0.29 -0.85 12.31
N PHE A 49 0.98 -0.54 11.22
CA PHE A 49 0.36 -0.44 9.89
C PHE A 49 0.93 -1.51 8.97
N HIS A 50 0.11 -2.52 8.63
CA HIS A 50 0.53 -3.61 7.75
C HIS A 50 -0.11 -3.46 6.38
N VAL A 51 0.67 -3.63 5.33
CA VAL A 51 0.20 -3.55 3.95
C VAL A 51 0.32 -4.91 3.28
N ILE A 52 -0.76 -5.37 2.66
CA ILE A 52 -0.82 -6.59 1.86
C ILE A 52 -1.15 -6.20 0.43
N GLY A 53 -0.33 -6.64 -0.51
CA GLY A 53 -0.51 -6.45 -1.94
C GLY A 53 -0.69 -7.78 -2.67
N ALA A 54 -1.67 -7.87 -3.56
CA ALA A 54 -1.81 -9.00 -4.48
C ALA A 54 -2.03 -8.48 -5.91
N TYR A 55 -1.42 -9.07 -6.94
CA TYR A 55 -1.94 -8.80 -8.29
C TYR A 55 -3.32 -9.45 -8.41
N GLN A 56 -3.41 -10.75 -8.13
CA GLN A 56 -4.68 -11.46 -8.06
C GLN A 56 -4.73 -12.44 -6.90
N GLY A 57 -5.92 -12.56 -6.32
CA GLY A 57 -6.21 -13.60 -5.33
C GLY A 57 -6.39 -14.96 -5.98
N ARG A 58 -6.94 -15.90 -5.21
CA ARG A 58 -7.35 -17.21 -5.75
C ARG A 58 -8.68 -17.07 -6.50
N PRO A 59 -8.76 -17.49 -7.76
CA PRO A 59 -10.03 -17.44 -8.50
C PRO A 59 -11.04 -18.44 -7.92
N PRO A 60 -12.35 -18.23 -8.10
CA PRO A 60 -13.38 -19.21 -7.80
C PRO A 60 -13.09 -20.57 -8.46
N PRO A 61 -13.46 -21.70 -7.82
CA PRO A 61 -13.33 -23.01 -8.46
C PRO A 61 -13.99 -23.03 -9.84
N GLY A 62 -13.25 -23.46 -10.86
CA GLY A 62 -13.74 -23.53 -12.24
C GLY A 62 -13.53 -22.25 -13.08
N SER A 63 -12.99 -21.17 -12.52
CA SER A 63 -12.79 -19.90 -13.26
C SER A 63 -11.36 -19.63 -13.76
N GLY A 64 -10.43 -20.59 -13.57
CA GLY A 64 -9.01 -20.44 -13.91
C GLY A 64 -8.50 -21.46 -14.95
N GLY A 65 -9.28 -21.71 -16.00
CA GLY A 65 -8.83 -22.56 -17.12
C GLY A 65 -7.89 -21.81 -18.07
N ASP A 66 -7.14 -22.55 -18.89
CA ASP A 66 -6.37 -22.00 -20.02
C ASP A 66 -7.33 -21.31 -20.98
N CYS A 67 -7.53 -20.02 -20.76
CA CYS A 67 -8.41 -19.23 -21.58
C CYS A 67 -7.71 -18.89 -22.89
N LEU A 68 -8.02 -19.66 -23.93
CA LEU A 68 -7.44 -19.48 -25.26
C LEU A 68 -8.41 -18.80 -26.24
N SER A 69 -9.68 -18.58 -25.87
CA SER A 69 -10.69 -18.00 -26.76
C SER A 69 -11.61 -16.98 -26.11
N ILE A 70 -11.62 -15.76 -26.64
CA ILE A 70 -12.51 -14.67 -26.22
C ILE A 70 -14.01 -14.96 -26.46
N THR A 71 -14.33 -15.99 -27.24
CA THR A 71 -15.72 -16.38 -27.55
C THR A 71 -16.34 -17.25 -26.46
N GLU A 72 -15.53 -17.78 -25.53
CA GLU A 72 -16.02 -18.55 -24.40
C GLU A 72 -16.49 -17.58 -23.30
N PRO A 73 -17.71 -17.71 -22.77
CA PRO A 73 -18.24 -16.77 -21.77
C PRO A 73 -17.39 -16.67 -20.50
N GLU A 74 -16.78 -17.79 -20.08
CA GLU A 74 -15.89 -17.85 -18.91
C GLU A 74 -14.61 -17.05 -19.15
N CYS A 75 -14.03 -17.19 -20.35
CA CYS A 75 -12.91 -16.38 -20.83
C CYS A 75 -13.23 -14.90 -20.89
N GLN A 76 -14.40 -14.56 -21.40
CA GLN A 76 -14.83 -13.17 -21.52
C GLN A 76 -14.92 -12.51 -20.13
N GLN A 77 -15.43 -13.22 -19.11
CA GLN A 77 -15.49 -12.70 -17.75
C GLN A 77 -14.10 -12.45 -17.16
N MET A 78 -13.14 -13.35 -17.40
CA MET A 78 -11.77 -13.18 -16.93
C MET A 78 -11.07 -12.00 -17.61
N LEU A 79 -11.21 -11.86 -18.94
CA LEU A 79 -10.63 -10.76 -19.72
C LEU A 79 -11.28 -9.41 -19.41
N LEU A 80 -12.53 -9.41 -18.98
CA LEU A 80 -13.25 -8.22 -18.52
C LEU A 80 -13.12 -7.99 -17.02
N HIS A 81 -12.24 -8.72 -16.32
CA HIS A 81 -11.97 -8.58 -14.89
C HIS A 81 -13.24 -8.69 -14.01
N GLN A 82 -14.21 -9.48 -14.47
CA GLN A 82 -15.50 -9.68 -13.78
C GLN A 82 -15.43 -10.79 -12.74
N VAL A 83 -14.42 -11.66 -12.83
CA VAL A 83 -14.17 -12.75 -11.89
C VAL A 83 -13.68 -12.15 -10.58
N GLU A 84 -14.44 -12.38 -9.52
CA GLU A 84 -14.03 -11.98 -8.18
C GLU A 84 -13.14 -13.04 -7.54
N HIS A 85 -11.91 -12.67 -7.26
CA HIS A 85 -10.91 -13.48 -6.60
C HIS A 85 -11.07 -13.41 -5.08
N ARG A 86 -10.53 -14.40 -4.37
CA ARG A 86 -10.53 -14.47 -2.91
C ARG A 86 -9.12 -14.39 -2.36
N VAL A 87 -8.94 -13.59 -1.31
CA VAL A 87 -7.72 -13.56 -0.50
C VAL A 87 -8.10 -13.75 0.97
N ASP A 88 -7.57 -14.79 1.60
CA ASP A 88 -7.78 -15.09 3.02
C ASP A 88 -6.63 -14.51 3.86
N VAL A 89 -6.91 -13.66 4.84
CA VAL A 89 -5.86 -13.04 5.68
C VAL A 89 -6.05 -13.46 7.12
N ARG A 90 -5.09 -14.21 7.67
CA ARG A 90 -5.04 -14.51 9.10
C ARG A 90 -4.27 -13.41 9.82
N VAL A 91 -4.86 -12.85 10.87
CA VAL A 91 -4.24 -11.80 11.68
C VAL A 91 -4.12 -12.31 13.10
N GLY A 92 -2.89 -12.50 13.56
CA GLY A 92 -2.56 -12.98 14.90
C GLY A 92 -1.87 -11.93 15.77
N ASP A 93 -1.58 -10.73 15.25
CA ASP A 93 -0.93 -9.67 16.03
C ASP A 93 -1.88 -9.06 17.08
N THR A 94 -1.78 -9.59 18.30
CA THR A 94 -2.51 -9.13 19.49
C THR A 94 -1.75 -8.06 20.28
N GLY A 95 -0.52 -7.74 19.86
CA GLY A 95 0.34 -6.80 20.56
C GLY A 95 0.06 -5.35 20.19
N HIS A 96 -0.67 -5.07 19.11
CA HIS A 96 -0.78 -3.73 18.54
C HIS A 96 -2.23 -3.35 18.20
N ASN A 97 -2.47 -2.04 18.06
CA ASN A 97 -3.68 -1.52 17.42
C ASN A 97 -3.43 -1.41 15.90
N LEU A 98 -4.06 -2.29 15.14
CA LEU A 98 -3.75 -2.50 13.73
C LEU A 98 -4.50 -1.54 12.81
N VAL A 99 -3.77 -1.08 11.81
CA VAL A 99 -4.31 -0.55 10.55
C VAL A 99 -3.86 -1.50 9.44
N LEU A 100 -4.78 -1.89 8.56
CA LEU A 100 -4.48 -2.75 7.41
C LEU A 100 -4.68 -1.98 6.10
N GLY A 101 -3.68 -2.03 5.22
CA GLY A 101 -3.80 -1.64 3.82
C GLY A 101 -3.89 -2.89 2.96
N LEU A 102 -5.00 -3.10 2.26
CA LEU A 102 -5.25 -4.27 1.43
C LEU A 102 -5.40 -3.81 -0.01
N SER A 103 -4.44 -4.14 -0.86
CA SER A 103 -4.39 -3.67 -2.25
C SER A 103 -4.39 -4.82 -3.24
N ALA A 104 -5.27 -4.78 -4.25
CA ALA A 104 -5.23 -5.74 -5.35
C ALA A 104 -5.45 -5.14 -6.74
N HIS A 105 -4.86 -5.77 -7.77
CA HIS A 105 -5.22 -5.42 -9.15
C HIS A 105 -6.64 -5.90 -9.41
N GLU A 106 -6.81 -7.22 -9.40
CA GLU A 106 -8.06 -7.90 -9.71
C GLU A 106 -9.16 -7.61 -8.71
N LYS A 107 -10.40 -7.77 -9.18
CA LYS A 107 -11.58 -7.71 -8.35
C LYS A 107 -11.45 -8.74 -7.24
N THR A 108 -11.40 -8.29 -5.98
CA THR A 108 -11.00 -9.16 -4.87
C THR A 108 -11.93 -9.02 -3.68
N HIS A 109 -12.31 -10.16 -3.11
CA HIS A 109 -12.95 -10.30 -1.81
C HIS A 109 -11.92 -10.76 -0.77
N TRP A 110 -11.59 -9.85 0.13
CA TRP A 110 -10.72 -10.05 1.27
C TRP A 110 -11.50 -10.68 2.42
N HIS A 111 -11.03 -11.81 2.92
CA HIS A 111 -11.64 -12.53 4.03
C HIS A 111 -10.70 -12.47 5.24
N LEU A 112 -10.98 -11.57 6.19
CA LEU A 112 -10.18 -11.45 7.40
C LEU A 112 -10.57 -12.53 8.42
N ASN A 113 -9.57 -13.19 8.99
CA ASN A 113 -9.71 -14.06 10.14
C ASN A 113 -8.86 -13.48 11.28
N LEU A 114 -9.51 -12.74 12.17
CA LEU A 114 -8.87 -12.09 13.31
C LEU A 114 -8.82 -13.07 14.48
N GLU A 115 -7.63 -13.38 14.99
CA GLU A 115 -7.48 -14.19 16.19
C GLU A 115 -8.01 -13.46 17.44
N PRO A 116 -8.45 -14.20 18.49
CA PRO A 116 -8.92 -13.59 19.72
C PRO A 116 -7.88 -12.63 20.33
N GLY A 117 -8.31 -11.41 20.65
CA GLY A 117 -7.44 -10.37 21.23
C GLY A 117 -6.82 -9.41 20.22
N VAL A 118 -6.96 -9.66 18.91
CA VAL A 118 -6.53 -8.71 17.88
C VAL A 118 -7.36 -7.44 17.98
N THR A 119 -6.68 -6.29 18.00
CA THR A 119 -7.32 -4.98 17.96
C THR A 119 -7.11 -4.38 16.58
N LEU A 120 -8.17 -4.38 15.76
CA LEU A 120 -8.18 -3.76 14.43
C LEU A 120 -8.99 -2.47 14.50
N SER A 121 -8.39 -1.33 14.13
CA SER A 121 -9.09 -0.04 14.14
C SER A 121 -9.52 0.44 12.76
N ARG A 122 -8.77 0.07 11.71
CA ARG A 122 -9.00 0.58 10.36
C ARG A 122 -8.54 -0.40 9.28
N VAL A 123 -9.30 -0.49 8.19
CA VAL A 123 -8.91 -1.16 6.96
C VAL A 123 -9.07 -0.22 5.79
N ILE A 124 -8.02 -0.11 4.98
CA ILE A 124 -7.98 0.66 3.75
C ILE A 124 -7.95 -0.35 2.61
N LEU A 125 -9.04 -0.42 1.85
CA LEU A 125 -9.15 -1.24 0.66
C LEU A 125 -8.78 -0.39 -0.54
N SER A 126 -7.85 -0.88 -1.35
CA SER A 126 -7.45 -0.20 -2.58
C SER A 126 -7.23 -1.15 -3.74
N GLY A 127 -7.24 -0.63 -4.95
CA GLY A 127 -7.00 -1.47 -6.12
C GLY A 127 -7.42 -0.85 -7.43
N VAL A 128 -7.16 -1.57 -8.51
CA VAL A 128 -7.66 -1.18 -9.83
C VAL A 128 -9.14 -1.51 -9.93
N TYR A 129 -9.50 -2.78 -9.69
CA TYR A 129 -10.87 -3.26 -9.75
C TYR A 129 -11.57 -3.23 -8.39
N PRO A 130 -12.91 -3.47 -8.32
CA PRO A 130 -13.67 -3.40 -7.08
C PRO A 130 -13.14 -4.33 -5.97
N GLN A 131 -13.08 -3.80 -4.75
CA GLN A 131 -12.59 -4.50 -3.56
C GLN A 131 -13.74 -4.69 -2.56
N ARG A 132 -13.83 -5.88 -1.96
CA ARG A 132 -14.81 -6.19 -0.90
C ARG A 132 -14.12 -6.84 0.28
N ILE A 133 -14.71 -6.74 1.46
CA ILE A 133 -14.15 -7.33 2.67
C ILE A 133 -15.23 -7.98 3.53
N SER A 134 -14.85 -9.07 4.21
CA SER A 134 -15.62 -9.74 5.25
C SER A 134 -14.72 -10.10 6.44
N GLY A 135 -15.32 -10.46 7.57
CA GLY A 135 -14.60 -10.79 8.81
C GLY A 135 -14.15 -9.58 9.63
N VAL A 136 -14.68 -8.40 9.33
CA VAL A 136 -14.39 -7.15 10.05
C VAL A 136 -15.43 -6.94 11.15
N GLY A 137 -14.97 -6.65 12.38
CA GLY A 137 -15.85 -6.36 13.52
C GLY A 137 -16.59 -5.03 13.41
N ALA A 138 -17.69 -4.89 14.16
CA ALA A 138 -18.39 -3.61 14.29
C ALA A 138 -17.46 -2.56 14.94
N GLY A 139 -17.38 -1.36 14.34
CA GLY A 139 -16.56 -0.26 14.84
C GLY A 139 -15.19 -0.09 14.18
N VAL A 140 -14.79 -1.00 13.29
CA VAL A 140 -13.60 -0.81 12.44
C VAL A 140 -13.93 0.18 11.32
N GLN A 141 -13.10 1.19 11.12
CA GLN A 141 -13.23 2.11 9.99
C GLN A 141 -12.85 1.41 8.68
N LEU A 142 -13.69 1.52 7.66
CA LEU A 142 -13.41 1.03 6.32
C LEU A 142 -13.29 2.20 5.36
N ASP A 143 -12.17 2.29 4.63
CA ASP A 143 -12.00 3.25 3.55
C ASP A 143 -11.74 2.52 2.23
N TYR A 144 -12.27 3.07 1.14
CA TYR A 144 -12.20 2.48 -0.20
C TYR A 144 -11.53 3.45 -1.17
N PHE A 145 -10.45 3.01 -1.81
CA PHE A 145 -9.66 3.73 -2.81
C PHE A 145 -9.44 2.85 -4.04
N VAL A 146 -10.50 2.66 -4.83
CA VAL A 146 -10.47 1.87 -6.06
C VAL A 146 -10.51 2.77 -7.30
N GLU A 147 -9.86 2.36 -8.38
CA GLU A 147 -9.87 3.11 -9.64
C GLU A 147 -11.18 2.91 -10.40
N GLU A 148 -11.61 1.67 -10.57
CA GLU A 148 -12.92 1.36 -11.11
C GLU A 148 -13.97 1.45 -9.99
N ILE A 149 -15.07 2.15 -10.27
CA ILE A 149 -16.17 2.36 -9.32
C ILE A 149 -16.65 0.99 -8.81
N SER A 150 -16.33 0.67 -7.56
CA SER A 150 -16.93 -0.47 -6.87
C SER A 150 -18.43 -0.26 -6.68
N GLY A 151 -19.22 -1.34 -6.68
CA GLY A 151 -20.68 -1.30 -6.51
C GLY A 151 -21.20 -0.75 -5.16
N CYS A 152 -20.33 -0.20 -4.31
CA CYS A 152 -20.62 0.48 -3.04
C CYS A 152 -21.35 1.84 -3.21
N GLY A 153 -21.61 2.29 -4.45
CA GLY A 153 -22.20 3.60 -4.69
C GLY A 153 -21.22 4.76 -4.41
N LEU A 154 -21.45 5.90 -5.07
CA LEU A 154 -20.54 7.05 -5.04
C LEU A 154 -20.37 7.68 -3.66
N GLU A 155 -21.27 7.39 -2.72
CA GLU A 155 -21.24 7.96 -1.37
C GLU A 155 -20.32 7.19 -0.40
N GLN A 156 -20.03 5.91 -0.70
CA GLN A 156 -19.27 5.02 0.20
C GLN A 156 -17.85 4.77 -0.32
N CYS A 157 -17.63 4.92 -1.63
CA CYS A 157 -16.30 4.80 -2.22
C CYS A 157 -15.85 6.15 -2.75
N GLY A 158 -14.76 6.65 -2.18
CA GLY A 158 -14.03 7.76 -2.78
C GLY A 158 -13.53 7.31 -4.15
N ALA A 159 -14.25 7.67 -5.21
CA ALA A 159 -13.87 7.43 -6.59
C ALA A 159 -12.69 8.34 -6.97
N THR A 160 -11.54 8.18 -6.33
CA THR A 160 -10.35 9.01 -6.56
C THR A 160 -9.09 8.23 -6.16
N GLY A 161 -8.81 7.13 -6.86
CA GLY A 161 -7.82 6.16 -6.41
C GLY A 161 -6.57 5.95 -7.24
N SER A 162 -6.29 6.72 -8.31
CA SER A 162 -5.14 6.40 -9.17
C SER A 162 -3.83 6.31 -8.38
N GLY A 163 -3.11 5.20 -8.52
CA GLY A 163 -1.82 5.02 -7.84
C GLY A 163 -1.90 4.58 -6.37
N PHE A 164 -3.01 3.97 -5.93
CA PHE A 164 -3.06 3.17 -4.70
C PHE A 164 -2.75 1.67 -4.91
N TYR A 165 -2.61 1.24 -6.16
CA TYR A 165 -2.25 -0.13 -6.48
C TYR A 165 -0.75 -0.29 -6.79
N ASP A 166 -0.07 -1.09 -5.98
CA ASP A 166 1.20 -1.73 -6.28
C ASP A 166 1.31 -3.00 -5.41
N TYR A 167 1.51 -4.15 -6.04
CA TYR A 167 1.69 -5.42 -5.32
C TYR A 167 3.15 -5.70 -4.96
N ARG A 168 4.09 -4.88 -5.44
CA ARG A 168 5.54 -5.02 -5.21
C ARG A 168 6.06 -4.12 -4.10
N ALA A 169 5.31 -3.07 -3.77
CA ALA A 169 5.57 -2.19 -2.64
C ALA A 169 4.25 -1.57 -2.14
N PRO A 170 4.17 -1.09 -0.89
CA PRO A 170 3.08 -0.25 -0.43
C PRO A 170 2.97 1.00 -1.29
N ALA A 171 1.75 1.30 -1.72
CA ALA A 171 1.48 2.51 -2.46
C ALA A 171 1.88 3.76 -1.65
N GLN A 172 2.63 4.66 -2.28
CA GLN A 172 3.12 5.88 -1.65
C GLN A 172 1.98 6.74 -1.06
N ARG A 173 0.78 6.67 -1.64
CA ARG A 173 -0.37 7.41 -1.15
C ARG A 173 -0.86 7.00 0.24
N TYR A 174 -0.47 5.82 0.74
CA TYR A 174 -0.77 5.47 2.14
C TYR A 174 -0.18 6.48 3.15
N GLU A 175 0.94 7.13 2.81
CA GLU A 175 1.55 8.19 3.64
C GLU A 175 0.61 9.39 3.87
N GLN A 176 -0.38 9.59 3.00
CA GLN A 176 -1.37 10.67 3.11
C GLN A 176 -2.57 10.28 4.00
N LEU A 177 -2.79 8.98 4.20
CA LEU A 177 -3.96 8.44 4.91
C LEU A 177 -3.63 7.97 6.32
N VAL A 178 -2.41 7.48 6.51
CA VAL A 178 -1.94 6.88 7.75
C VAL A 178 -0.71 7.66 8.21
N PRO A 179 -0.74 8.30 9.39
CA PRO A 179 0.36 9.14 9.88
C PRO A 179 1.55 8.33 10.43
N LEU A 180 1.67 7.06 10.05
CA LEU A 180 2.81 6.19 10.35
C LEU A 180 3.22 5.42 9.09
N PRO A 181 4.53 5.16 8.90
CA PRO A 181 4.98 4.32 7.79
C PRO A 181 4.48 2.87 7.95
N PRO A 182 4.38 2.11 6.85
CA PRO A 182 4.13 0.67 6.93
C PRO A 182 5.17 -0.02 7.82
N THR A 183 4.68 -0.72 8.82
CA THR A 183 5.44 -1.60 9.72
C THR A 183 5.82 -2.90 9.03
N SER A 184 4.93 -3.41 8.17
CA SER A 184 5.26 -4.51 7.28
C SER A 184 4.60 -4.35 5.92
N PHE A 185 5.18 -5.04 4.95
CA PHE A 185 4.60 -5.24 3.65
C PHE A 185 4.76 -6.71 3.24
N GLU A 186 3.69 -7.29 2.69
CA GLU A 186 3.75 -8.58 2.01
C GLU A 186 3.01 -8.46 0.67
N GLY A 187 3.74 -8.73 -0.43
CA GLY A 187 3.28 -8.50 -1.78
C GLY A 187 3.53 -9.70 -2.67
N HIS A 188 2.51 -10.20 -3.39
CA HIS A 188 2.64 -11.34 -4.30
C HIS A 188 1.87 -11.13 -5.59
N TYR A 189 2.34 -11.71 -6.69
CA TYR A 189 1.60 -11.65 -7.95
C TYR A 189 0.32 -12.50 -7.85
N GLU A 190 0.45 -13.77 -7.48
CA GLU A 190 -0.68 -14.68 -7.32
C GLU A 190 -0.63 -15.30 -5.92
N GLN A 191 -1.55 -14.89 -5.04
CA GLN A 191 -1.62 -15.47 -3.71
C GLN A 191 -3.03 -15.36 -3.13
N GLY A 192 -3.57 -16.51 -2.72
CA GLY A 192 -4.91 -16.60 -2.13
C GLY A 192 -4.95 -16.49 -0.61
N TRP A 193 -3.80 -16.38 0.07
CA TRP A 193 -3.77 -16.35 1.53
C TRP A 193 -2.55 -15.59 2.08
N PHE A 194 -2.70 -14.92 3.22
CA PHE A 194 -1.63 -14.21 3.92
C PHE A 194 -1.73 -14.42 5.43
N GLU A 195 -0.60 -14.23 6.12
CA GLU A 195 -0.56 -14.34 7.58
C GLU A 195 0.27 -13.22 8.21
N LEU A 196 -0.36 -12.49 9.14
CA LEU A 196 0.25 -11.46 9.96
C LEU A 196 0.46 -11.99 11.38
N GLU A 197 1.69 -12.41 11.67
CA GLU A 197 2.10 -12.87 13.00
C GLU A 197 2.57 -11.71 13.89
N PRO A 198 2.46 -11.83 15.23
CA PRO A 198 3.02 -10.88 16.17
C PRO A 198 4.51 -10.62 15.93
N GLY A 199 4.92 -9.36 15.93
CA GLY A 199 6.35 -9.00 15.88
C GLY A 199 7.02 -9.24 14.53
N ARG A 200 6.26 -9.50 13.46
CA ARG A 200 6.80 -9.63 12.10
C ARG A 200 7.12 -8.24 11.53
N ALA A 201 8.39 -7.83 11.58
CA ALA A 201 8.88 -6.73 10.77
C ALA A 201 8.84 -7.15 9.29
N GLY A 202 8.27 -6.32 8.41
CA GLY A 202 8.17 -6.66 6.99
C GLY A 202 9.54 -6.67 6.32
N VAL A 203 9.74 -7.63 5.40
CA VAL A 203 10.92 -7.63 4.52
C VAL A 203 10.49 -6.94 3.22
N TYR A 204 11.01 -5.74 2.96
CA TYR A 204 10.90 -5.15 1.64
C TYR A 204 11.97 -5.74 0.71
N PRO A 205 11.60 -6.30 -0.45
CA PRO A 205 12.58 -6.46 -1.51
C PRO A 205 13.06 -5.07 -1.93
N ARG A 206 14.38 -4.86 -1.92
CA ARG A 206 15.02 -3.64 -2.45
C ARG A 206 15.02 -3.65 -3.97
#